data_AF-A0A553PRF6-F1
#
_entry.id   AF-A0A553PRF6-F1
#
_cell.length_a   1.000
_cell.length_b   1.000
_cell.length_c   1.000
_cell.angle_alpha   90.00
_cell.angle_beta   90.00
_cell.angle_gamma   90.00
#
_symmetry.space_group_name_H-M   'P 1'
#
loop_
_entity.id
_entity.type
_entity.pdbx_description
1 polymer ?
#
loop_
_entity_poly.entity_id
_entity_poly.type
_entity_poly.pdbx_seq_one_letter_code
_entity_poly.pdbx_strand_id
1 'polypeptide(L)'
;MSFHTTDLGCTAFSACDTFFESQILKDLMKSVRFDLALVDLKGNECGFKWISSFNIPTTAFWGLSFVGANSNLMRVGPNPFQCPQTLSRNGQKMSFMDLIRNLYLFCFEYVLIRYFQHAIPDMYSVEGRSCPKLEDLYENLEMIFVASGPLFE
;
A
#
# COMPACT_ATOMS: atom_id res chain seq x y z
N MET A 1 -1.13 20.74 -18.80
CA MET A 1 -0.36 20.09 -17.72
C MET A 1 -0.45 18.59 -17.99
N SER A 2 0.61 18.01 -18.57
CA SER A 2 0.67 16.58 -18.92
C SER A 2 1.27 15.85 -17.71
N PHE A 3 0.46 15.08 -16.98
CA PHE A 3 0.97 14.15 -15.98
C PHE A 3 1.53 12.93 -16.73
N HIS A 4 2.85 12.80 -16.77
CA HIS A 4 3.47 11.59 -17.28
C HIS A 4 3.36 10.51 -16.21
N THR A 5 2.84 9.34 -16.58
CA THR A 5 2.63 8.18 -15.68
C THR A 5 3.93 7.63 -15.06
N THR A 6 5.09 8.08 -15.53
CA THR A 6 6.41 7.83 -14.96
C THR A 6 6.73 8.64 -13.70
N ASP A 7 6.04 9.77 -13.47
CA ASP A 7 6.37 10.67 -12.35
C ASP A 7 5.87 10.17 -11.00
N LEU A 8 4.83 9.33 -10.98
CA LEU A 8 4.23 8.81 -9.75
C LEU A 8 5.21 7.91 -8.97
N GLY A 9 6.03 7.14 -9.71
CA GLY A 9 7.13 6.37 -9.14
C GLY A 9 8.22 7.30 -8.59
N CYS A 10 8.69 8.26 -9.39
CA CYS A 10 9.77 9.20 -9.04
C CYS A 10 9.51 9.99 -7.75
N THR A 11 8.28 10.41 -7.48
CA THR A 11 7.96 11.09 -6.21
C THR A 11 8.09 10.19 -4.99
N ALA A 12 7.72 8.91 -5.08
CA ALA A 12 7.92 7.95 -3.99
C ALA A 12 9.41 7.61 -3.81
N PHE A 13 10.16 7.46 -4.91
CA PHE A 13 11.61 7.17 -4.89
C PHE A 13 12.44 8.27 -4.19
N SER A 14 12.20 9.55 -4.50
CA SER A 14 12.99 10.66 -3.91
C SER A 14 12.77 10.85 -2.39
N ALA A 15 11.58 10.46 -1.90
CA ALA A 15 11.27 10.54 -0.48
C ALA A 15 12.07 9.49 0.32
N CYS A 16 12.27 8.30 -0.25
CA CYS A 16 13.01 7.23 0.42
C CYS A 16 14.46 7.65 0.71
N ASP A 17 15.19 8.14 -0.28
CA ASP A 17 16.59 8.58 -0.08
C ASP A 17 16.68 9.66 1.02
N THR A 18 15.73 10.60 1.02
CA THR A 18 15.62 11.63 2.06
C THR A 18 15.48 11.02 3.47
N PHE A 19 14.64 9.99 3.64
CA PHE A 19 14.51 9.29 4.93
C PHE A 19 15.78 8.54 5.33
N PHE A 20 16.38 7.81 4.39
CA PHE A 20 17.55 6.97 4.66
C PHE A 20 18.83 7.79 4.87
N GLU A 21 18.94 8.97 4.27
CA GLU A 21 20.14 9.81 4.34
C GLU A 21 20.07 10.86 5.45
N SER A 22 18.87 11.24 5.91
CA SER A 22 18.70 12.27 6.93
C SER A 22 19.33 11.87 8.27
N GLN A 23 20.45 12.53 8.60
CA GLN A 23 21.13 12.36 9.88
C GLN A 23 20.28 12.87 11.05
N ILE A 24 19.55 13.98 10.85
CA ILE A 24 18.63 14.54 11.84
C ILE A 24 17.58 13.50 12.24
N LEU A 25 17.01 12.79 11.26
CA LEU A 25 16.00 11.79 11.52
C LEU A 25 16.59 10.58 12.26
N LYS A 26 17.79 10.12 11.86
CA LYS A 26 18.51 9.05 12.56
C LYS A 26 18.83 9.43 14.01
N ASP A 27 19.25 10.66 14.26
CA ASP A 27 19.58 11.15 15.60
C ASP A 27 18.32 11.29 16.45
N LEU A 28 17.19 11.72 15.86
CA LEU A 28 15.89 11.74 16.51
C LEU A 28 15.44 10.33 16.92
N MET A 29 15.52 9.36 16.01
CA MET A 29 15.15 7.96 16.28
C MET A 29 16.01 7.31 17.36
N LYS A 30 17.25 7.78 17.55
CA LYS A 30 18.15 7.29 18.61
C LYS A 30 17.98 8.02 19.94
N SER A 31 17.57 9.29 19.91
CA SER A 31 17.44 10.13 21.11
C SER A 31 16.07 10.05 21.78
N VAL A 32 15.05 9.66 21.02
CA VAL A 32 13.67 9.53 21.50
C VAL A 32 13.24 8.08 21.45
N ARG A 33 12.54 7.64 22.50
CA ARG A 33 11.87 6.34 22.51
C ARG A 33 10.47 6.51 21.92
N PHE A 34 10.19 5.71 20.89
CA PHE A 34 8.86 5.60 20.29
C PHE A 34 8.23 4.28 20.72
N ASP A 35 6.96 4.32 21.15
CA ASP A 35 6.23 3.11 21.54
C ASP A 35 5.54 2.43 20.35
N LEU A 36 5.24 3.18 19.28
CA LEU A 36 4.59 2.66 18.07
C LEU A 36 4.89 3.57 16.88
N ALA A 37 5.10 2.96 15.71
CA ALA A 37 5.15 3.66 14.44
C ALA A 37 3.96 3.27 13.54
N LEU A 38 3.25 4.26 13.03
CA LEU A 38 2.14 4.10 12.09
C LEU A 38 2.61 4.52 10.70
N VAL A 39 2.52 3.63 9.71
CA VAL A 39 3.01 3.90 8.35
C VAL A 39 1.92 3.63 7.31
N ASP A 40 1.65 4.60 6.45
CA ASP A 40 0.76 4.39 5.30
C ASP A 40 1.46 3.50 4.26
N LEU A 41 0.91 2.31 4.02
CA LEU A 41 1.53 1.35 3.10
C LEU A 41 1.42 1.75 1.63
N LYS A 42 0.56 2.70 1.27
CA LYS A 42 0.42 3.11 -0.12
C LYS A 42 1.50 4.12 -0.50
N GLY A 43 2.57 3.65 -1.15
CA GLY A 43 3.63 4.53 -1.65
C GLY A 43 4.63 5.01 -0.59
N ASN A 44 4.60 4.46 0.63
CA ASN A 44 5.62 4.68 1.67
C ASN A 44 6.22 3.37 2.21
N GLU A 45 6.28 2.34 1.37
CA GLU A 45 6.80 1.01 1.69
C GLU A 45 8.26 1.08 2.20
N CYS A 46 9.05 2.01 1.66
CA CYS A 46 10.43 2.25 2.09
C CYS A 46 10.50 2.86 3.49
N GLY A 47 9.54 3.71 3.88
CA GLY A 47 9.43 4.26 5.23
C GLY A 47 9.14 3.16 6.25
N PHE A 48 8.27 2.21 5.88
CA PHE A 48 8.00 1.03 6.70
C PHE A 48 9.28 0.21 6.92
N LYS A 49 10.04 -0.06 5.85
CA LYS A 49 11.32 -0.76 5.97
C LYS A 49 12.33 0.02 6.81
N TRP A 50 12.44 1.33 6.62
CA TRP A 50 13.35 2.18 7.39
C TRP A 50 13.05 2.10 8.88
N ILE A 51 11.77 2.26 9.27
CA ILE A 51 11.34 2.19 10.67
C ILE A 51 11.57 0.80 11.28
N SER A 52 11.34 -0.27 10.50
CA SER A 52 11.56 -1.65 10.96
C SER A 52 13.01 -1.92 11.41
N SER A 53 13.98 -1.08 10.98
CA SER A 53 15.38 -1.20 11.41
C SER A 53 15.68 -0.69 12.83
N PHE A 54 14.75 0.05 13.45
CA PHE A 54 14.92 0.67 14.77
C PHE A 54 14.29 -0.13 15.93
N ASN A 55 13.85 -1.37 15.71
CA ASN A 55 13.18 -2.22 16.72
C ASN A 55 11.95 -1.55 17.37
N ILE A 56 11.26 -0.69 16.64
CA ILE A 56 10.02 -0.05 17.09
C ILE A 56 8.84 -0.89 16.59
N PRO A 57 7.85 -1.20 17.45
CA PRO A 57 6.61 -1.82 17.00
C PRO A 57 6.00 -0.99 15.86
N THR A 58 5.79 -1.62 14.70
CA THR A 58 5.33 -0.91 13.51
C THR A 58 4.01 -1.49 13.06
N THR A 59 3.02 -0.63 12.90
CA THR A 59 1.70 -0.98 12.39
C THR A 59 1.43 -0.21 11.11
N ALA A 60 0.70 -0.86 10.20
CA ALA A 60 0.34 -0.26 8.95
C ALA A 60 -0.96 0.53 9.07
N PHE A 61 -1.05 1.60 8.29
CA PHE A 61 -2.28 2.30 7.99
C PHE A 61 -2.59 2.13 6.51
N TRP A 62 -3.87 1.96 6.20
CA TRP A 62 -4.38 2.03 4.85
C TRP A 62 -5.55 3.00 4.82
N GLY A 63 -5.31 4.16 4.21
CA GLY A 63 -6.26 5.27 4.17
C GLY A 63 -7.42 5.07 3.21
N LEU A 64 -7.43 3.99 2.42
CA LEU A 64 -8.52 3.66 1.52
C LEU A 64 -9.38 2.55 2.12
N SER A 65 -10.67 2.52 1.78
CA SER A 65 -11.50 1.39 2.17
C SER A 65 -11.00 0.08 1.53
N PHE A 66 -11.41 -1.07 2.06
CA PHE A 66 -11.15 -2.38 1.44
C PHE A 66 -11.95 -2.52 0.15
N VAL A 67 -11.44 -1.89 -0.90
CA VAL A 67 -11.98 -1.92 -2.24
C VAL A 67 -10.86 -2.29 -3.19
N GLY A 68 -11.21 -3.02 -4.25
CA GLY A 68 -10.24 -3.42 -5.24
C GLY A 68 -9.52 -4.73 -4.94
N ALA A 69 -8.43 -4.96 -5.66
CA ALA A 69 -7.56 -6.12 -5.45
C ALA A 69 -6.52 -5.88 -4.35
N ASN A 70 -6.30 -4.62 -3.94
CA ASN A 70 -5.40 -4.26 -2.85
C ASN A 70 -5.81 -4.89 -1.50
N SER A 71 -7.11 -5.06 -1.25
CA SER A 71 -7.61 -5.68 -0.02
C SER A 71 -7.21 -7.16 0.12
N ASN A 72 -6.94 -7.85 -1.00
CA ASN A 72 -6.43 -9.22 -0.95
C ASN A 72 -4.98 -9.27 -0.43
N LEU A 73 -4.18 -8.24 -0.70
CA LEU A 73 -2.82 -8.14 -0.17
C LEU A 73 -2.81 -8.05 1.35
N MET A 74 -3.83 -7.41 1.91
CA MET A 74 -4.00 -7.24 3.36
C MET A 74 -4.68 -8.43 4.02
N ARG A 75 -4.99 -9.50 3.27
CA ARG A 75 -5.73 -10.68 3.74
C ARG A 75 -7.12 -10.38 4.31
N VAL A 76 -7.67 -9.21 4.00
CA VAL A 76 -9.03 -8.77 4.40
C VAL A 76 -9.92 -8.55 3.18
N GLY A 77 -9.59 -9.22 2.06
CA GLY A 77 -10.25 -9.06 0.78
C GLY A 77 -11.74 -9.41 0.85
N PRO A 78 -12.66 -8.45 0.65
CA PRO A 78 -14.06 -8.78 0.52
C PRO A 78 -14.27 -9.58 -0.77
N ASN A 79 -15.28 -10.44 -0.75
CA ASN A 79 -15.68 -11.13 -1.97
C ASN A 79 -16.05 -10.09 -3.04
N PRO A 80 -15.51 -10.17 -4.28
CA PRO A 80 -15.80 -9.22 -5.35
C PRO A 80 -17.30 -9.17 -5.73
N PHE A 81 -18.07 -10.19 -5.35
CA PHE A 81 -19.54 -10.19 -5.50
C PHE A 81 -20.28 -9.42 -4.39
N GLN A 82 -19.61 -9.10 -3.28
CA GLN A 82 -20.20 -8.44 -2.11
C GLN A 82 -19.76 -6.97 -1.98
N CYS A 83 -18.56 -6.62 -2.44
CA CYS A 83 -18.05 -5.25 -2.34
C CYS A 83 -17.82 -4.65 -3.74
N PRO A 84 -18.41 -3.49 -4.06
CA PRO A 84 -18.07 -2.75 -5.28
C PRO A 84 -16.56 -2.45 -5.33
N GLN A 85 -15.97 -2.58 -6.51
CA GLN A 85 -14.57 -2.20 -6.73
C GLN A 85 -14.38 -0.69 -6.51
N THR A 86 -13.14 -0.27 -6.24
CA THR A 86 -12.78 1.16 -6.11
C THR A 86 -13.32 1.91 -7.32
N LEU A 87 -14.04 3.02 -7.12
CA LEU A 87 -14.68 3.83 -8.18
C LEU A 87 -15.94 3.22 -8.83
N SER A 88 -16.48 2.11 -8.33
CA SER A 88 -17.75 1.55 -8.77
C SER A 88 -18.92 2.27 -8.11
N ARG A 89 -19.80 2.88 -8.91
CA ARG A 89 -20.96 3.67 -8.43
C ARG A 89 -22.08 2.81 -7.83
N ASN A 90 -22.03 1.49 -7.96
CA ASN A 90 -23.19 0.60 -7.75
C ASN A 90 -23.09 -0.22 -6.45
N GLY A 91 -22.61 0.39 -5.36
CA GLY A 91 -22.24 -0.34 -4.14
C GLY A 91 -23.35 -1.04 -3.37
N GLN A 92 -24.60 -0.61 -3.49
CA GLN A 92 -25.70 -1.16 -2.68
C GLN A 92 -26.59 -2.16 -3.43
N LYS A 93 -26.66 -2.08 -4.77
CA LYS A 93 -27.45 -2.99 -5.61
C LYS A 93 -26.71 -3.20 -6.92
N MET A 94 -26.20 -4.41 -7.12
CA MET A 94 -25.52 -4.81 -8.35
C MET A 94 -26.44 -5.73 -9.15
N SER A 95 -26.74 -5.36 -10.39
CA SER A 95 -27.34 -6.30 -11.33
C SER A 95 -26.33 -7.39 -11.71
N PHE A 96 -26.79 -8.47 -12.33
CA PHE A 96 -25.89 -9.52 -12.83
C PHE A 96 -24.80 -8.97 -13.77
N MET A 97 -25.13 -7.98 -14.62
CA MET A 97 -24.15 -7.35 -15.50
C MET A 97 -23.14 -6.49 -14.74
N ASP A 98 -23.57 -5.83 -13.65
CA ASP A 98 -22.66 -5.11 -12.76
C ASP A 98 -21.71 -6.06 -12.03
N LEU A 99 -22.18 -7.26 -11.65
CA LEU A 99 -21.34 -8.30 -11.07
C LEU A 99 -20.26 -8.77 -12.05
N ILE A 100 -20.61 -9.03 -13.31
CA ILE A 100 -19.63 -9.39 -14.35
C ILE A 100 -18.61 -8.26 -14.55
N ARG A 101 -19.08 -7.01 -14.63
CA ARG A 101 -18.20 -5.85 -14.77
C ARG A 101 -17.26 -5.69 -13.58
N ASN A 102 -17.76 -5.85 -12.35
CA ASN A 102 -16.96 -5.76 -11.14
C ASN A 102 -15.95 -6.91 -11.06
N LEU A 103 -16.31 -8.12 -11.46
CA LEU A 103 -15.37 -9.24 -11.55
C LEU A 103 -14.26 -8.95 -12.58
N TYR A 104 -14.62 -8.40 -13.75
CA TYR A 104 -13.63 -8.02 -14.75
C TYR A 104 -12.68 -6.93 -14.23
N LEU A 105 -13.21 -5.89 -13.59
CA LEU A 105 -12.42 -4.81 -12.98
C LEU A 105 -11.51 -5.35 -11.88
N PHE A 106 -12.01 -6.26 -11.03
CA PHE A 106 -11.23 -6.93 -10.00
C PHE A 106 -10.08 -7.72 -10.60
N CYS A 107 -10.33 -8.55 -11.62
CA CYS A 107 -9.29 -9.33 -12.28
C CYS A 107 -8.24 -8.42 -12.94
N PHE A 108 -8.68 -7.35 -13.60
CA PHE A 108 -7.79 -6.36 -14.19
C PHE A 108 -6.91 -5.68 -13.14
N GLU A 109 -7.50 -5.21 -12.04
CA GLU A 109 -6.78 -4.58 -10.94
C GLU A 109 -5.81 -5.58 -10.27
N TYR A 110 -6.22 -6.83 -10.09
CA TYR A 110 -5.39 -7.89 -9.53
C TYR A 110 -4.14 -8.14 -10.37
N VAL A 111 -4.30 -8.28 -11.69
CA VAL A 111 -3.17 -8.44 -12.60
C VAL A 111 -2.28 -7.20 -12.59
N LEU A 112 -2.87 -6.01 -12.61
CA LEU A 112 -2.14 -4.75 -12.62
C LEU A 112 -1.30 -4.58 -11.34
N ILE A 113 -1.89 -4.86 -10.16
CA ILE A 113 -1.18 -4.81 -8.88
C ILE A 113 -0.05 -5.84 -8.83
N ARG A 114 -0.29 -7.08 -9.26
CA ARG A 114 0.75 -8.12 -9.33
C ARG A 114 1.89 -7.73 -10.27
N TYR A 115 1.54 -7.17 -11.43
CA TYR A 115 2.53 -6.66 -12.38
C TYR A 115 3.36 -5.54 -11.75
N PHE A 116 2.70 -4.56 -11.12
CA PHE A 116 3.40 -3.51 -10.40
C PHE A 116 4.28 -4.11 -9.31
N GLN A 117 3.78 -4.98 -8.42
CA GLN A 117 4.58 -5.64 -7.37
C GLN A 117 5.81 -6.40 -7.85
N HIS A 118 5.81 -6.92 -9.08
CA HIS A 118 6.99 -7.59 -9.65
C HIS A 118 7.91 -6.64 -10.42
N ALA A 119 7.36 -5.66 -11.14
CA ALA A 119 8.14 -4.66 -11.87
C ALA A 119 8.76 -3.60 -10.96
N ILE A 120 8.08 -3.31 -9.85
CA ILE A 120 8.45 -2.32 -8.85
C ILE A 120 9.80 -2.68 -8.26
N PRO A 121 10.02 -3.80 -7.54
CA PRO A 121 11.27 -4.08 -6.82
C PRO A 121 12.56 -3.86 -7.62
N ASP A 122 12.55 -4.17 -8.93
CA ASP A 122 13.67 -3.94 -9.84
C ASP A 122 13.90 -2.44 -10.15
N MET A 123 12.87 -1.62 -10.07
CA MET A 123 12.95 -0.14 -10.09
C MET A 123 13.35 0.48 -8.73
N TYR A 124 13.17 -0.21 -7.59
CA TYR A 124 13.57 0.29 -6.24
C TYR A 124 14.99 -0.12 -5.84
N SER A 125 15.74 -0.84 -6.68
CA SER A 125 17.15 -1.16 -6.42
C SER A 125 18.04 0.04 -6.75
N VAL A 126 17.87 1.14 -6.02
CA VAL A 126 18.80 2.27 -6.05
C VAL A 126 19.98 1.91 -5.13
N GLU A 127 21.19 1.94 -5.69
CA GLU A 127 22.46 1.81 -4.96
C GLU A 127 22.60 0.60 -4.02
N GLY A 128 22.37 -0.62 -4.53
CA GLY A 128 22.73 -1.84 -3.81
C GLY A 128 21.94 -2.12 -2.52
N ARG A 129 20.87 -1.35 -2.26
CA ARG A 129 19.93 -1.58 -1.17
C ARG A 129 18.64 -2.14 -1.77
N SER A 130 18.43 -3.45 -1.66
CA SER A 130 17.19 -4.07 -2.14
C SER A 130 16.03 -3.66 -1.23
N CYS A 131 14.99 -3.04 -1.81
CA CYS A 131 13.71 -2.99 -1.14
C CYS A 131 13.16 -4.43 -1.03
N PRO A 132 12.66 -4.85 0.15
CA PRO A 132 12.04 -6.16 0.29
C PRO A 132 10.83 -6.25 -0.63
N LYS A 133 10.48 -7.48 -1.02
CA LYS A 133 9.25 -7.69 -1.78
C LYS A 133 8.08 -7.21 -0.93
N LEU A 134 7.11 -6.60 -1.60
CA LEU A 134 5.96 -6.04 -0.91
C LEU A 134 5.17 -7.15 -0.18
N GLU A 135 5.16 -8.39 -0.70
CA GLU A 135 4.60 -9.54 0.00
C GLU A 135 5.27 -9.78 1.36
N ASP A 136 6.60 -9.76 1.43
CA ASP A 136 7.34 -9.99 2.68
C ASP A 136 7.02 -8.90 3.72
N LEU A 137 6.76 -7.66 3.26
CA LEU A 137 6.34 -6.58 4.16
C LEU A 137 4.96 -6.85 4.74
N TYR A 138 4.00 -7.27 3.91
CA TYR A 138 2.63 -7.58 4.34
C TYR A 138 2.55 -8.79 5.26
N GLU A 139 3.40 -9.81 5.07
CA GLU A 139 3.42 -11.02 5.90
C GLU A 139 3.89 -10.76 7.33
N ASN A 140 4.68 -9.71 7.55
CA ASN A 140 5.23 -9.35 8.86
C ASN A 140 4.41 -8.28 9.59
N LEU A 141 3.24 -7.90 9.07
CA LEU A 141 2.36 -6.95 9.74
C LEU A 141 1.54 -7.63 10.84
N GLU A 142 1.77 -7.20 12.08
CA GLU A 142 0.97 -7.66 13.22
C GLU A 142 -0.44 -7.04 13.22
N MET A 143 -0.56 -5.80 12.74
CA MET A 143 -1.81 -5.05 12.72
C MET A 143 -1.84 -4.04 11.58
N ILE A 144 -3.01 -3.90 10.96
CA ILE A 144 -3.30 -2.92 9.91
C ILE A 144 -4.56 -2.13 10.29
N PHE A 145 -4.42 -0.81 10.40
CA PHE A 145 -5.54 0.12 10.54
C PHE A 145 -6.09 0.45 9.16
N VAL A 146 -7.39 0.27 8.97
CA VAL A 146 -8.04 0.55 7.68
C VAL A 146 -9.15 1.57 7.86
N ALA A 147 -9.09 2.62 7.04
CA ALA A 147 -10.14 3.62 6.94
C ALA A 147 -11.35 3.03 6.21
N SER A 148 -12.22 2.38 6.98
CA SER A 148 -13.55 1.96 6.52
C SER A 148 -14.60 2.87 7.14
N GLY A 149 -15.15 3.78 6.34
CA GLY A 149 -16.44 4.39 6.68
C GLY A 149 -17.55 3.32 6.59
N PRO A 150 -18.73 3.54 7.17
CA PRO A 150 -19.87 2.66 6.93
C PRO A 150 -20.12 2.60 5.41
N LEU A 151 -19.90 1.43 4.82
CA LEU A 151 -20.19 1.17 3.40
C LEU A 151 -21.70 1.08 3.14
N PHE A 152 -22.50 0.98 4.22
CA PHE A 152 -23.94 0.79 4.18
C PHE A 152 -24.62 1.70 5.22
N GLU A 153 -25.34 2.71 4.73
CA GLU A 153 -26.53 3.29 5.36
C GLU A 153 -27.77 2.84 4.57
#